data_AF-A0A2D4ZR58-F1
#
_entry.id   AF-A0A2D4ZR58-F1
#
_cell.length_a   1.000
_cell.length_b   1.000
_cell.length_c   1.000
_cell.angle_alpha   90.00
_cell.angle_beta   90.00
_cell.angle_gamma   90.00
#
_symmetry.space_group_name_H-M   'P 1'
#
loop_
_entity.id
_entity.type
_entity.pdbx_description
1 polymer ?
#
loop_
_entity_poly.entity_id
_entity_poly.type
_entity_poly.pdbx_seq_one_letter_code
_entity_poly.pdbx_strand_id
1 'polypeptide(L)' 'MPSHYGGSTKKKKGQRTNAQKLKEHSKHHTKKHMDMMKKDMKAGMSFSAAHKKAQRLVGK' A
#
# COMPACT_ATOMS: atom_id res chain seq x y z
N MET A 1 31.99 16.64 9.70
CA MET A 1 30.58 16.91 10.08
C MET A 1 30.29 18.37 9.73
N PRO A 2 29.13 18.78 9.17
CA PRO A 2 27.78 18.27 9.41
C PRO A 2 26.97 17.83 8.16
N SER A 3 25.93 17.06 8.48
CA SER A 3 24.91 16.39 7.68
C SER A 3 23.94 17.33 6.93
N HIS A 4 23.47 16.90 5.74
CA HIS A 4 22.17 17.31 5.20
C HIS A 4 21.44 16.13 4.53
N TYR A 5 21.03 15.13 5.32
CA TYR A 5 19.95 14.23 4.92
C TYR A 5 18.60 14.95 5.18
N GLY A 6 18.12 15.69 4.18
CA GLY A 6 16.89 16.51 4.28
C GLY A 6 15.76 15.98 3.39
N GLY A 7 15.19 14.82 3.73
CA GLY A 7 14.00 14.28 3.07
C GLY A 7 12.71 14.85 3.69
N SER A 8 12.20 15.94 3.14
CA SER A 8 10.97 16.63 3.56
C SER A 8 9.71 15.76 3.47
N THR A 9 9.32 15.07 4.54
CA THR A 9 8.02 14.40 4.62
C THR A 9 6.92 15.41 4.97
N LYS A 10 6.30 16.00 3.94
CA LYS A 10 5.05 16.78 4.08
C LYS A 10 3.96 15.89 4.69
N LYS A 11 3.70 16.04 5.99
CA LYS A 11 2.53 15.50 6.71
C LYS A 11 1.26 16.12 6.11
N LYS A 12 0.62 15.46 5.14
CA LYS A 12 -0.72 15.85 4.64
C LYS A 12 -1.80 15.36 5.62
N LYS A 13 -2.62 16.30 6.09
CA LYS A 13 -3.83 16.09 6.91
C LYS A 13 -4.69 14.93 6.37
N GLY A 14 -5.05 13.98 7.23
CA GLY A 14 -6.03 12.91 6.95
C GLY A 14 -5.51 11.69 6.19
N GLN A 15 -4.32 11.18 6.52
CA GLN A 15 -3.82 9.93 5.91
C GLN A 15 -4.58 8.73 6.45
N ARG A 16 -5.60 8.24 5.71
CA ARG A 16 -6.22 6.94 6.00
C ARG A 16 -5.13 5.88 6.07
N THR A 17 -5.08 5.15 7.18
CA THR A 17 -4.05 4.13 7.37
C THR A 17 -4.20 3.05 6.31
N ASN A 18 -3.09 2.41 5.94
CA ASN A 18 -3.11 1.31 4.98
C ASN A 18 -4.09 0.19 5.41
N ALA A 19 -4.29 0.00 6.71
CA ALA A 19 -5.26 -0.93 7.29
C ALA A 19 -6.72 -0.57 6.94
N GLN A 20 -7.10 0.70 7.00
CA GLN A 20 -8.45 1.14 6.64
C GLN A 20 -8.75 0.89 5.15
N LYS A 21 -7.76 1.12 4.29
CA LYS A 21 -7.89 0.85 2.85
C LYS A 21 -8.06 -0.65 2.62
N LEU A 22 -7.23 -1.49 3.24
CA LEU A 22 -7.35 -2.95 3.13
C LEU A 22 -8.73 -3.48 3.52
N LYS A 23 -9.33 -2.95 4.59
CA LYS A 23 -10.64 -3.40 5.08
C LYS A 23 -11.76 -3.12 4.06
N GLU A 24 -11.74 -1.94 3.44
CA GLU A 24 -12.71 -1.58 2.39
C GLU A 24 -12.47 -2.35 1.09
N HIS A 25 -11.20 -2.59 0.73
CA HIS A 25 -10.85 -3.34 -0.47
C HIS A 25 -11.19 -4.84 -0.34
N SER A 26 -11.09 -5.42 0.86
CA SER A 26 -11.47 -6.81 1.10
C SER A 26 -12.95 -7.11 0.79
N LYS A 27 -13.83 -6.09 0.75
CA LYS A 27 -15.25 -6.26 0.40
C LYS A 27 -15.49 -6.37 -1.10
N HIS A 28 -14.65 -5.70 -1.90
CA HIS A 28 -14.81 -5.58 -3.35
C HIS A 28 -13.84 -6.45 -4.16
N HIS A 29 -12.90 -7.12 -3.49
CA HIS A 29 -11.84 -7.88 -4.11
C HIS A 29 -11.77 -9.31 -3.57
N THR A 30 -11.25 -10.18 -4.42
CA THR A 30 -11.05 -11.58 -4.05
C THR A 30 -9.97 -11.77 -2.99
N LYS A 31 -10.04 -12.90 -2.27
CA LYS A 31 -9.00 -13.31 -1.30
C LYS A 31 -7.60 -13.37 -1.94
N LYS A 32 -7.50 -13.82 -3.20
CA LYS A 32 -6.24 -13.88 -3.96
C LYS A 32 -5.63 -12.48 -4.15
N HIS A 33 -6.47 -11.48 -4.48
CA HIS A 33 -6.02 -10.09 -4.63
C HIS A 33 -5.51 -9.52 -3.28
N MET A 34 -6.24 -9.77 -2.19
CA MET A 34 -5.83 -9.36 -0.84
C MET A 34 -4.55 -10.04 -0.36
N ASP A 35 -4.39 -11.33 -0.61
CA ASP A 35 -3.19 -12.09 -0.22
C ASP A 35 -1.96 -11.61 -0.98
N MET A 36 -2.09 -11.29 -2.27
CA MET A 36 -1.03 -10.68 -3.07
C MET A 36 -0.63 -9.32 -2.52
N MET A 37 -1.60 -8.45 -2.23
CA MET A 37 -1.30 -7.14 -1.64
C MET A 37 -0.62 -7.28 -0.28
N LYS A 38 -1.10 -8.16 0.60
CA LYS A 38 -0.45 -8.41 1.91
C LYS A 38 1.00 -8.86 1.73
N LYS A 39 1.27 -9.74 0.76
CA LYS A 39 2.61 -10.24 0.46
C LYS A 39 3.53 -9.13 -0.04
N ASP A 40 3.08 -8.33 -0.99
CA ASP A 40 3.85 -7.19 -1.52
C ASP A 40 4.06 -6.10 -0.46
N MET A 41 3.05 -5.83 0.36
CA MET A 41 3.16 -4.90 1.49
C MET A 41 4.14 -5.40 2.55
N LYS A 42 4.18 -6.71 2.82
CA LYS A 42 5.17 -7.33 3.70
C LYS A 42 6.59 -7.26 3.13
N ALA A 43 6.72 -7.22 1.80
CA ALA A 43 7.98 -6.98 1.10
C ALA A 43 8.40 -5.48 1.10
N GLY A 44 7.67 -4.60 1.78
CA GLY A 44 7.99 -3.17 1.87
C GLY A 44 7.40 -2.32 0.75
N MET A 45 6.54 -2.89 -0.12
CA MET A 45 5.88 -2.10 -1.14
C MET A 45 4.79 -1.20 -0.56
N SER A 46 4.62 -0.02 -1.16
CA SER A 46 3.49 0.85 -0.83
C SER A 46 2.17 0.21 -1.26
N PHE A 47 1.09 0.54 -0.56
CA PHE A 47 -0.27 0.05 -0.86
C PHE A 47 -0.64 0.24 -2.34
N SER A 48 -0.29 1.39 -2.94
CA SER A 48 -0.62 1.68 -4.34
C SER A 48 0.19 0.83 -5.33
N ALA A 49 1.47 0.58 -5.04
CA ALA A 49 2.30 -0.29 -5.86
C ALA A 49 1.83 -1.75 -5.79
N ALA A 50 1.56 -2.24 -4.58
CA ALA A 50 0.99 -3.56 -4.35
C ALA A 50 -0.38 -3.72 -5.02
N HIS A 51 -1.25 -2.70 -4.93
CA HIS A 51 -2.56 -2.72 -5.59
C HIS A 51 -2.47 -2.81 -7.11
N LYS A 52 -1.63 -1.98 -7.74
CA LYS A 52 -1.41 -2.04 -9.20
C LYS A 52 -0.86 -3.40 -9.64
N LYS A 53 0.07 -3.96 -8.86
CA LYS A 53 0.66 -5.26 -9.15
C LYS A 53 -0.36 -6.39 -9.02
N ALA A 54 -1.14 -6.40 -7.94
CA ALA A 54 -2.21 -7.36 -7.72
C ALA A 54 -3.31 -7.24 -8.78
N GLN A 55 -3.66 -6.03 -9.20
CA GLN A 55 -4.62 -5.80 -10.28
C GLN A 55 -4.14 -6.37 -11.63
N ARG A 56 -2.84 -6.25 -11.92
CA ARG A 56 -2.24 -6.82 -13.15
C ARG A 56 -2.17 -8.35 -13.13
N LEU A 57 -1.88 -8.95 -11.97
CA LEU A 57 -1.66 -10.40 -11.85
C LEU A 57 -2.96 -11.19 -11.62
N VAL A 58 -3.87 -10.63 -10.83
CA VAL A 58 -5.09 -11.34 -10.39
C VAL A 58 -6.33 -10.81 -11.11
N GLY A 59 -6.30 -9.60 -11.65
CA GLY A 59 -7.53 -8.90 -12.02
C GLY A 59 -8.29 -8.44 -10.76
N LYS A 60 -9.49 -7.88 -10.96
CA LYS A 60 -10.29 -7.29 -9.89
C LYS A 60 -11.03 -8.34 -9.07
#